data_AF-A0A329MHJ9-F1
#
_entry.id   AF-A0A329MHJ9-F1
#
_cell.length_a   1.000
_cell.length_b   1.000
_cell.length_c   1.000
_cell.angle_alpha   90.00
_cell.angle_beta   90.00
_cell.angle_gamma   90.00
#
_symmetry.space_group_name_H-M   'P 1'
#
loop_
_entity.id
_entity.type
_entity.pdbx_description
1 polymer ?
#
loop_
_entity_poly.entity_id
_entity_poly.type
_entity_poly.pdbx_seq_one_letter_code
_entity_poly.pdbx_strand_id
1 'polypeptide(L)'
;MLEWLDKYRVIFETLYFLSSIGLVTTIIIGLKQLKLVKQDIILRNKRASVEKSIEYLNWFATEFIPDYEKFEDNLLKDNVVNYPGPYTEFVFTSTCNTHVPSIQTNLDKSTEYGGTGLINQIEFFSAALLSGLADEELAFNPLASLYCDIVEKLYIVLCDHRDDDSQKFLNTVKLYRIWSARLKKLDDDKKQKNNMDASNFGNQRIESIGT
;
A
#
# COMPACT_ATOMS: atom_id res chain seq x y z
N MET A 1 -50.25 -16.38 -59.93
CA MET A 1 -50.28 -16.03 -58.49
C MET A 1 -49.22 -16.81 -57.70
N LEU A 2 -49.12 -18.14 -57.91
CA LEU A 2 -48.07 -19.00 -57.33
C LEU A 2 -46.63 -18.64 -57.77
N GLU A 3 -46.38 -18.41 -59.06
CA GLU A 3 -45.02 -18.07 -59.54
C GLU A 3 -44.44 -16.76 -58.98
N TRP A 4 -45.30 -15.80 -58.64
CA TRP A 4 -44.87 -14.54 -58.04
C TRP A 4 -44.39 -14.78 -56.61
N LEU A 5 -45.14 -15.56 -55.81
CA LEU A 5 -44.78 -15.90 -54.43
C LEU A 5 -43.44 -16.63 -54.32
N ASP A 6 -43.16 -17.58 -55.22
CA ASP A 6 -41.88 -18.30 -55.22
C ASP A 6 -40.69 -17.37 -55.51
N LYS A 7 -40.87 -16.37 -56.38
CA LYS A 7 -39.83 -15.37 -56.65
C LYS A 7 -39.49 -14.52 -55.44
N TYR A 8 -40.48 -14.09 -54.64
CA TYR A 8 -40.21 -13.34 -53.40
C TYR A 8 -39.59 -14.21 -52.32
N ARG A 9 -39.98 -15.48 -52.21
CA ARG A 9 -39.41 -16.41 -51.25
C ARG A 9 -37.89 -16.54 -51.41
N VAL A 10 -37.42 -16.71 -52.65
CA VAL A 10 -35.97 -16.80 -52.94
C VAL A 10 -35.22 -15.51 -52.58
N ILE A 11 -35.83 -14.35 -52.83
CA ILE A 11 -35.26 -13.04 -52.45
C ILE A 11 -35.12 -12.92 -50.93
N PHE A 12 -36.18 -13.25 -50.18
CA PHE A 12 -36.16 -13.20 -48.71
C PHE A 12 -35.17 -14.20 -48.11
N GLU A 13 -35.07 -15.40 -48.67
CA GLU A 13 -34.14 -16.43 -48.22
C GLU A 13 -32.68 -15.98 -48.42
N THR A 14 -32.38 -15.37 -49.57
CA THR A 14 -31.05 -14.80 -49.86
C THR A 14 -30.70 -13.66 -48.89
N LEU A 15 -31.64 -12.76 -48.63
CA LEU A 15 -31.46 -11.66 -47.67
C LEU A 15 -31.25 -12.16 -46.23
N TYR A 16 -31.99 -13.21 -45.83
CA TYR A 16 -31.85 -13.83 -44.52
C TYR A 16 -30.44 -14.42 -44.34
N PHE A 17 -29.94 -15.15 -45.34
CA PHE A 17 -28.57 -15.67 -45.31
C PHE A 17 -27.53 -14.54 -45.23
N LEU A 18 -27.67 -13.48 -46.03
CA LEU A 18 -26.76 -12.32 -45.96
C LEU A 18 -26.80 -11.63 -44.59
N SER A 19 -27.99 -11.46 -44.03
CA SER A 19 -28.20 -10.84 -42.71
C SER A 19 -27.55 -11.67 -41.61
N SER A 20 -27.62 -12.99 -41.67
CA SER A 20 -27.00 -13.88 -40.69
C SER A 20 -25.46 -13.77 -40.67
N ILE A 21 -24.83 -13.69 -41.84
CA ILE A 21 -23.37 -13.48 -41.97
C ILE A 21 -22.99 -12.09 -41.42
N GLY A 22 -23.81 -11.08 -41.73
CA GLY A 22 -23.65 -9.73 -41.19
C GLY A 22 -23.70 -9.71 -39.66
N LEU A 23 -24.68 -10.41 -39.06
CA LEU A 23 -24.86 -10.50 -37.61
C LEU A 23 -23.68 -11.18 -36.92
N VAL A 24 -23.19 -12.30 -37.48
CA VAL A 24 -21.99 -12.97 -36.94
C VAL A 24 -20.77 -12.06 -37.00
N THR A 25 -20.60 -11.32 -38.11
CA THR A 25 -19.48 -10.39 -38.29
C THR A 25 -19.54 -9.24 -37.29
N THR A 26 -20.72 -8.65 -37.06
CA THR A 26 -20.88 -7.56 -36.08
C THR A 26 -20.63 -8.02 -34.66
N ILE A 27 -21.05 -9.23 -34.28
CA ILE A 27 -20.74 -9.82 -32.96
C ILE A 27 -19.22 -9.96 -32.78
N ILE A 28 -18.52 -10.51 -33.78
CA ILE A 28 -17.05 -10.71 -33.71
C ILE A 28 -16.33 -9.37 -33.53
N ILE A 29 -16.75 -8.34 -34.28
CA ILE A 29 -16.19 -6.99 -34.18
C ILE A 29 -16.48 -6.40 -32.79
N GLY A 30 -17.71 -6.53 -32.29
CA GLY A 30 -18.12 -6.06 -30.97
C GLY A 30 -17.31 -6.69 -29.84
N LEU A 31 -17.06 -8.01 -29.89
CA LEU A 31 -16.22 -8.71 -28.90
C LEU A 31 -14.77 -8.23 -28.92
N LYS A 32 -14.20 -7.97 -30.12
CA LYS A 32 -12.85 -7.40 -30.25
C LYS A 32 -12.77 -5.99 -29.66
N GLN A 33 -13.75 -5.14 -29.95
CA GLN A 33 -13.82 -3.79 -29.39
C GLN A 33 -13.93 -3.82 -27.86
N LEU A 34 -14.78 -4.69 -27.30
CA LEU A 34 -14.92 -4.84 -25.86
C LEU A 34 -13.59 -5.24 -25.19
N LYS A 35 -12.82 -6.13 -25.82
CA LYS A 35 -11.49 -6.52 -25.32
C LYS A 35 -10.52 -5.33 -25.32
N LEU A 36 -10.49 -4.53 -26.38
CA LEU A 36 -9.66 -3.33 -26.46
C LEU A 36 -10.05 -2.28 -25.40
N VAL A 37 -11.35 -2.05 -25.21
CA VAL A 37 -11.87 -1.14 -24.18
C VAL A 37 -11.46 -1.58 -22.77
N LYS A 38 -11.55 -2.88 -22.47
CA LYS A 38 -11.08 -3.41 -21.18
C LYS A 38 -9.59 -3.16 -20.96
N GLN A 39 -8.76 -3.35 -21.99
CA GLN A 39 -7.33 -3.08 -21.91
C GLN A 39 -7.03 -1.60 -21.70
N ASP A 40 -7.75 -0.71 -22.38
CA ASP A 40 -7.63 0.74 -22.20
C ASP A 40 -8.01 1.17 -20.78
N ILE A 41 -9.11 0.65 -20.24
CA ILE A 41 -9.53 0.93 -18.85
C ILE A 41 -8.45 0.51 -17.86
N ILE A 42 -7.87 -0.69 -18.02
CA ILE A 42 -6.80 -1.18 -17.14
C ILE A 42 -5.58 -0.26 -17.23
N LEU A 43 -5.17 0.13 -18.44
CA LEU A 43 -4.02 1.00 -18.67
C LEU A 43 -4.25 2.40 -18.06
N ARG A 44 -5.44 2.97 -18.25
CA ARG A 44 -5.83 4.27 -17.68
C ARG A 44 -5.87 4.24 -16.17
N ASN A 45 -6.44 3.20 -15.58
CA ASN A 45 -6.46 3.02 -14.12
C ASN A 45 -5.04 2.88 -13.57
N LYS A 46 -4.16 2.14 -14.26
CA LYS A 46 -2.75 2.02 -13.86
C LYS A 46 -2.03 3.38 -13.90
N ARG A 47 -2.22 4.17 -14.96
CA ARG A 47 -1.63 5.52 -15.05
C ARG A 47 -2.13 6.44 -13.95
N ALA A 48 -3.45 6.45 -13.70
CA ALA A 48 -4.05 7.25 -12.64
C ALA A 48 -3.53 6.84 -11.26
N SER A 49 -3.38 5.53 -11.00
CA SER A 49 -2.82 5.01 -9.74
C SER A 49 -1.37 5.44 -9.54
N VAL A 50 -0.53 5.37 -10.59
CA VAL A 50 0.86 5.86 -10.54
C VAL A 50 0.92 7.36 -10.27
N GLU A 51 0.11 8.16 -10.97
CA GLU A 51 0.05 9.61 -10.77
C GLU A 51 -0.35 9.95 -9.32
N LYS A 52 -1.40 9.30 -8.79
CA LYS A 52 -1.80 9.46 -7.38
C LYS A 52 -0.71 9.04 -6.40
N SER A 53 0.05 8.01 -6.71
CA SER A 53 1.18 7.60 -5.87
C SER A 53 2.23 8.69 -5.78
N ILE A 54 2.55 9.34 -6.90
CA ILE A 54 3.49 10.46 -6.93
C ILE A 54 2.94 11.64 -6.14
N GLU A 55 1.63 11.94 -6.25
CA GLU A 55 0.98 12.96 -5.41
C GLU A 55 1.12 12.63 -3.92
N TYR A 56 0.84 11.40 -3.50
CA TYR A 56 0.99 10.97 -2.11
C TYR A 56 2.45 11.00 -1.63
N LEU A 57 3.41 10.61 -2.47
CA LEU A 57 4.83 10.72 -2.17
C LEU A 57 5.24 12.18 -1.94
N ASN A 58 4.79 13.07 -2.81
CA ASN A 58 5.06 14.50 -2.68
C ASN A 58 4.40 15.06 -1.41
N TRP A 59 3.12 14.78 -1.19
CA TRP A 59 2.38 15.17 0.02
C TRP A 59 3.08 14.68 1.29
N PHE A 60 3.52 13.42 1.30
CA PHE A 60 4.21 12.84 2.45
C PHE A 60 5.50 13.63 2.76
N ALA A 61 6.26 13.99 1.72
CA ALA A 61 7.49 14.74 1.86
C ALA A 61 7.29 16.22 2.23
N THR A 62 6.30 16.90 1.65
CA THR A 62 6.15 18.36 1.77
C THR A 62 5.21 18.80 2.87
N GLU A 63 4.29 17.95 3.29
CA GLU A 63 3.28 18.27 4.30
C GLU A 63 3.43 17.38 5.53
N PHE A 64 3.37 16.05 5.35
CA PHE A 64 3.32 15.11 6.47
C PHE A 64 4.61 15.09 7.30
N ILE A 65 5.77 14.95 6.66
CA ILE A 65 7.07 14.91 7.36
C ILE A 65 7.31 16.19 8.17
N PRO A 66 7.16 17.41 7.62
CA PRO A 66 7.34 18.63 8.41
C PRO A 66 6.40 18.75 9.61
N ASP A 67 5.16 18.29 9.50
CA ASP A 67 4.21 18.30 10.62
C ASP A 67 4.55 17.25 11.67
N TYR A 68 5.05 16.09 11.24
CA TYR A 68 5.59 15.07 12.12
C TYR A 68 6.85 15.53 12.85
N GLU A 69 7.79 16.20 12.18
CA GLU A 69 9.02 16.73 12.79
C GLU A 69 8.69 17.78 13.86
N LYS A 70 7.73 18.69 13.60
CA LYS A 70 7.26 19.65 14.62
C LYS A 70 6.69 18.94 15.85
N PHE A 71 5.92 17.88 15.62
CA PHE A 71 5.37 17.05 16.69
C PHE A 71 6.49 16.39 17.52
N GLU A 72 7.47 15.78 16.85
CA GLU A 72 8.61 15.13 17.50
C GLU A 72 9.46 16.16 18.29
N ASP A 73 9.74 17.33 17.71
CA ASP A 73 10.46 18.42 18.37
C ASP A 73 9.78 18.90 19.66
N ASN A 74 8.44 18.96 19.67
CA ASN A 74 7.68 19.38 20.84
C ASN A 74 7.71 18.31 21.95
N LEU A 75 7.66 17.03 21.59
CA LEU A 75 7.83 15.93 22.56
C LEU A 75 9.24 15.91 23.15
N LEU A 76 10.26 16.15 22.32
CA LEU A 76 11.66 16.20 22.77
C LEU A 76 11.91 17.36 23.74
N LYS A 77 11.34 18.55 23.49
CA LYS A 77 11.44 19.71 24.40
C LYS A 77 10.89 19.41 25.80
N ASP A 78 9.84 18.61 25.87
CA ASP A 78 9.21 18.21 27.14
C ASP A 78 9.84 16.95 27.76
N ASN A 79 10.92 16.42 27.18
CA ASN A 79 11.59 15.18 27.60
C ASN A 79 10.64 13.98 27.70
N VAL A 80 9.65 13.92 26.79
CA VAL A 80 8.72 12.80 26.73
C VAL A 80 9.47 11.58 26.20
N VAL A 81 9.55 10.54 27.04
CA VAL A 81 10.24 9.29 26.68
C VAL A 81 9.31 8.42 25.82
N ASN A 82 9.83 7.94 24.69
CA ASN A 82 9.12 7.00 23.82
C ASN A 82 8.77 5.70 24.55
N TYR A 83 7.70 5.04 24.10
CA TYR A 83 7.31 3.74 24.63
C TYR A 83 8.43 2.70 24.45
N PRO A 84 8.97 2.11 25.53
CA PRO A 84 10.06 1.14 25.43
C PRO A 84 9.59 -0.30 25.18
N GLY A 85 8.27 -0.53 25.19
CA GLY A 85 7.69 -1.87 25.07
C GLY A 85 7.57 -2.34 23.62
N PRO A 86 7.20 -3.61 23.42
CA PRO A 86 7.09 -4.17 22.08
C PRO A 86 5.87 -3.61 21.34
N TYR A 87 6.08 -3.22 20.08
CA TYR A 87 5.02 -2.82 19.15
C TYR A 87 4.27 -4.08 18.69
N THR A 88 3.22 -4.46 19.43
CA THR A 88 2.46 -5.68 19.16
C THR A 88 1.11 -5.38 18.53
N GLU A 89 -0.01 -5.81 19.12
CA GLU A 89 -1.31 -5.86 18.42
C GLU A 89 -1.91 -4.49 18.07
N PHE A 90 -1.23 -3.37 18.36
CA PHE A 90 -1.73 -1.99 18.20
C PHE A 90 -3.08 -1.82 18.91
N VAL A 91 -3.21 -2.49 20.05
CA VAL A 91 -4.32 -2.43 20.99
C VAL A 91 -3.67 -2.41 22.36
N PHE A 92 -4.18 -1.58 23.27
CA PHE A 92 -3.85 -1.72 24.68
C PHE A 92 -4.45 -3.03 25.19
N THR A 93 -3.69 -4.12 25.07
CA THR A 93 -4.03 -5.37 25.76
C THR A 93 -4.02 -5.14 27.27
N SER A 94 -4.67 -6.00 28.05
CA SER A 94 -4.64 -5.99 29.52
C SER A 94 -3.21 -6.02 30.13
N THR A 95 -2.18 -6.28 29.31
CA THR A 95 -0.76 -6.19 29.66
C THR A 95 -0.13 -4.81 29.45
N CYS A 96 -0.78 -3.90 28.71
CA CYS A 96 -0.31 -2.55 28.47
C CYS A 96 -1.00 -1.60 29.45
N ASN A 97 -0.41 -1.43 30.63
CA ASN A 97 -0.95 -0.56 31.67
C ASN A 97 -0.91 0.91 31.22
N THR A 98 -1.98 1.40 30.59
CA THR A 98 -2.26 2.84 30.42
C THR A 98 -2.20 3.59 31.76
N HIS A 99 -2.36 2.88 32.87
CA HIS A 99 -2.21 3.39 34.23
C HIS A 99 -0.76 3.67 34.68
N VAL A 100 0.27 3.37 33.88
CA VAL A 100 1.63 3.85 34.20
C VAL A 100 1.67 5.35 33.97
N PRO A 101 1.99 6.18 35.00
CA PRO A 101 1.94 7.63 34.87
C PRO A 101 2.76 8.20 33.69
N SER A 102 3.88 7.58 33.35
CA SER A 102 4.72 7.99 32.22
C SER A 102 4.05 7.76 30.85
N ILE A 103 3.23 6.72 30.71
CA ILE A 103 2.48 6.44 29.48
C ILE A 103 1.34 7.44 29.34
N GLN A 104 0.63 7.73 30.43
CA GLN A 104 -0.44 8.73 30.42
C GLN A 104 0.11 10.12 30.08
N THR A 105 1.23 10.55 30.70
CA THR A 105 1.85 11.83 30.36
C THR A 105 2.29 11.88 28.89
N ASN A 106 2.85 10.79 28.36
CA ASN A 106 3.21 10.71 26.94
C ASN A 106 1.95 10.82 26.05
N LEU A 107 0.88 10.09 26.38
CA LEU A 107 -0.38 10.13 25.64
C LEU A 107 -0.99 11.54 25.65
N ASP A 108 -1.06 12.17 26.83
CA ASP A 108 -1.61 13.51 27.01
C ASP A 108 -0.82 14.52 26.15
N LYS A 109 0.52 14.47 26.23
CA LYS A 109 1.42 15.33 25.46
C LYS A 109 1.37 15.06 23.97
N SER A 110 1.32 13.79 23.58
CA SER A 110 1.19 13.40 22.18
C SER A 110 -0.15 13.88 21.60
N THR A 111 -1.21 13.85 22.40
CA THR A 111 -2.52 14.37 21.98
C THR A 111 -2.49 15.90 21.89
N GLU A 112 -1.91 16.59 22.88
CA GLU A 112 -1.73 18.04 22.92
C GLU A 112 -0.97 18.56 21.68
N TYR A 113 0.09 17.88 21.28
CA TYR A 113 0.91 18.26 20.12
C TYR A 113 0.38 17.77 18.77
N GLY A 114 -0.82 17.19 18.72
CA GLY A 114 -1.50 16.87 17.46
C GLY A 114 -1.28 15.46 16.92
N GLY A 115 -0.84 14.52 17.75
CA GLY A 115 -0.66 13.10 17.40
C GLY A 115 -1.91 12.48 16.78
N THR A 116 -3.11 12.85 17.24
CA THR A 116 -4.39 12.42 16.64
C THR A 116 -4.52 12.86 15.18
N GLY A 117 -4.06 14.06 14.85
CA GLY A 117 -4.06 14.57 13.47
C GLY A 117 -3.14 13.75 12.57
N LEU A 118 -1.95 13.43 13.06
CA LEU A 118 -0.95 12.64 12.33
C LEU A 118 -1.45 11.21 12.04
N ILE A 119 -2.05 10.54 13.03
CA ILE A 119 -2.57 9.17 12.81
C ILE A 119 -3.76 9.16 11.83
N ASN A 120 -4.58 10.22 11.79
CA ASN A 120 -5.66 10.34 10.80
C ASN A 120 -5.10 10.53 9.38
N GLN A 121 -4.06 11.34 9.23
CA GLN A 121 -3.37 11.53 7.96
C GLN A 121 -2.72 10.22 7.47
N ILE A 122 -2.04 9.49 8.36
CA ILE A 122 -1.49 8.16 8.06
C ILE A 122 -2.58 7.17 7.68
N GLU A 123 -3.73 7.18 8.35
CA GLU A 123 -4.83 6.27 8.02
C GLU A 123 -5.37 6.52 6.62
N PHE A 124 -5.54 7.79 6.24
CA PHE A 124 -5.96 8.16 4.90
C PHE A 124 -4.94 7.72 3.84
N PHE A 125 -3.66 8.00 4.08
CA PHE A 125 -2.56 7.54 3.22
C PHE A 125 -2.57 6.01 3.07
N SER A 126 -2.73 5.29 4.18
CA SER A 126 -2.74 3.82 4.20
C SER A 126 -3.94 3.24 3.45
N ALA A 127 -5.11 3.87 3.57
CA ALA A 127 -6.31 3.48 2.85
C ALA A 127 -6.15 3.67 1.33
N ALA A 128 -5.47 4.73 0.89
CA ALA A 128 -5.21 4.97 -0.53
C ALA A 128 -4.33 3.88 -1.17
N LEU A 129 -3.28 3.43 -0.45
CA LEU A 129 -2.42 2.35 -0.91
C LEU A 129 -3.13 0.98 -0.90
N LEU A 130 -3.81 0.65 0.20
CA LEU A 130 -4.47 -0.66 0.34
C LEU A 130 -5.69 -0.84 -0.59
N SER A 131 -6.35 0.25 -0.99
CA SER A 131 -7.46 0.20 -1.95
C SER A 131 -7.01 0.09 -3.42
N GLY A 132 -5.71 0.26 -3.70
CA GLY A 132 -5.18 0.33 -5.06
C GLY A 132 -5.44 1.66 -5.77
N LEU A 133 -5.97 2.67 -5.05
CA LEU A 133 -6.07 4.04 -5.56
C LEU A 133 -4.67 4.60 -5.87
N ALA A 134 -3.69 4.24 -5.05
CA ALA A 134 -2.28 4.46 -5.31
C ALA A 134 -1.52 3.12 -5.33
N ASP A 135 -0.45 3.10 -6.12
CA ASP A 135 0.48 2.01 -6.31
C ASP A 135 1.39 1.89 -5.07
N GLU A 136 1.09 0.88 -4.27
CA GLU A 136 1.82 0.54 -3.05
C GLU A 136 3.28 0.17 -3.32
N GLU A 137 3.59 -0.49 -4.44
CA GLU A 137 4.97 -0.88 -4.76
C GLU A 137 5.83 0.34 -5.05
N LEU A 138 5.27 1.36 -5.71
CA LEU A 138 5.96 2.61 -5.98
C LEU A 138 6.27 3.37 -4.69
N ALA A 139 5.35 3.34 -3.73
CA ALA A 139 5.51 4.02 -2.44
C ALA A 139 6.43 3.26 -1.45
N PHE A 140 6.48 1.93 -1.55
CA PHE A 140 7.22 1.09 -0.61
C PHE A 140 8.71 1.45 -0.52
N ASN A 141 9.41 1.51 -1.65
CA ASN A 141 10.86 1.73 -1.66
C ASN A 141 11.31 3.02 -0.97
N PRO A 142 10.73 4.21 -1.26
CA PRO A 142 11.15 5.45 -0.62
C PRO A 142 10.62 5.62 0.80
N LEU A 143 9.44 5.07 1.15
CA LEU A 143 8.76 5.42 2.40
C LEU A 143 8.69 4.31 3.45
N ALA A 144 8.85 3.03 3.09
CA ALA A 144 8.47 1.94 4.00
C ALA A 144 9.17 1.99 5.35
N SER A 145 10.48 2.26 5.36
CA SER A 145 11.26 2.35 6.61
C SER A 145 10.79 3.51 7.48
N LEU A 146 10.63 4.70 6.89
CA LEU A 146 10.21 5.90 7.61
C LEU A 146 8.78 5.77 8.12
N TYR A 147 7.88 5.25 7.29
CA TYR A 147 6.50 4.99 7.67
C TYR A 147 6.42 4.04 8.88
N CYS A 148 7.19 2.94 8.88
CA CYS A 148 7.18 2.01 10.00
C CYS A 148 7.70 2.67 11.29
N ASP A 149 8.79 3.43 11.21
CA ASP A 149 9.34 4.18 12.36
C ASP A 149 8.32 5.18 12.94
N ILE A 150 7.66 5.94 12.07
CA ILE A 150 6.64 6.91 12.50
C ILE A 150 5.44 6.21 13.15
N VAL A 151 4.95 5.11 12.56
CA VAL A 151 3.82 4.34 13.13
C VAL A 151 4.18 3.76 14.50
N GLU A 152 5.41 3.29 14.69
CA GLU A 152 5.93 2.81 15.98
C GLU A 152 6.04 3.94 17.02
N LYS A 153 6.49 5.13 16.61
CA LYS A 153 6.56 6.30 17.50
C LYS A 153 5.18 6.84 17.87
N LEU A 154 4.18 6.72 16.98
CA LEU A 154 2.78 7.07 17.24
C LEU A 154 1.97 5.94 17.92
N TYR A 155 2.63 4.86 18.34
CA TYR A 155 1.98 3.64 18.85
C TYR A 155 1.03 3.90 20.02
N ILE A 156 1.42 4.72 21.00
CA ILE A 156 0.59 5.02 22.18
C ILE A 156 -0.72 5.69 21.76
N VAL A 157 -0.66 6.66 20.83
CA VAL A 157 -1.84 7.38 20.33
C VAL A 157 -2.74 6.42 19.54
N LEU A 158 -2.15 5.55 18.71
CA LEU A 158 -2.89 4.53 17.97
C LEU A 158 -3.63 3.56 18.90
N CYS A 159 -2.97 3.09 19.96
CA CYS A 159 -3.57 2.16 20.91
C CYS A 159 -4.71 2.82 21.71
N ASP A 160 -4.55 4.09 22.09
CA ASP A 160 -5.59 4.84 22.81
C ASP A 160 -6.89 4.94 22.00
N HIS A 161 -6.77 5.13 20.68
CA HIS A 161 -7.95 5.24 19.83
C HIS A 161 -8.49 3.87 19.37
N ARG A 162 -7.68 2.81 19.46
CA ARG A 162 -8.04 1.43 19.08
C ARG A 162 -8.44 0.61 20.31
N ASP A 163 -9.66 0.85 20.82
CA ASP A 163 -10.33 -0.04 21.79
C ASP A 163 -10.39 -1.51 21.28
N ASP A 164 -10.70 -2.48 22.15
CA ASP A 164 -10.70 -3.93 21.88
C ASP A 164 -11.54 -4.40 20.64
N ASP A 165 -12.50 -3.59 20.18
CA ASP A 165 -13.36 -3.91 19.01
C ASP A 165 -13.19 -2.92 17.83
N SER A 166 -12.10 -2.15 17.84
CA SER A 166 -11.97 -0.95 17.01
C SER A 166 -11.42 -1.25 15.61
N GLN A 167 -12.31 -1.17 14.61
CA GLN A 167 -11.96 -1.07 13.19
C GLN A 167 -11.24 0.26 12.84
N LYS A 168 -11.09 1.19 13.79
CA LYS A 168 -10.38 2.46 13.55
C LYS A 168 -8.91 2.17 13.24
N PHE A 169 -8.31 2.99 12.38
CA PHE A 169 -6.90 2.88 12.00
C PHE A 169 -6.50 1.50 11.44
N LEU A 170 -7.45 0.75 10.88
CA LEU A 170 -7.21 -0.61 10.41
C LEU A 170 -6.28 -0.61 9.20
N ASN A 171 -6.37 0.41 8.34
CA ASN A 171 -5.52 0.48 7.15
C ASN A 171 -4.08 0.74 7.54
N THR A 172 -3.85 1.61 8.53
CA THR A 172 -2.53 1.87 9.11
C THR A 172 -1.89 0.58 9.63
N VAL A 173 -2.60 -0.15 10.48
CA VAL A 173 -2.07 -1.39 11.07
C VAL A 173 -1.83 -2.46 10.01
N LYS A 174 -2.73 -2.60 9.03
CA LYS A 174 -2.56 -3.54 7.91
C LYS A 174 -1.34 -3.20 7.07
N LEU A 175 -1.19 -1.93 6.68
CA LEU A 175 -0.07 -1.49 5.85
C LEU A 175 1.26 -1.64 6.62
N TYR A 176 1.30 -1.24 7.88
CA TYR A 176 2.45 -1.46 8.76
C TYR A 176 2.86 -2.94 8.80
N ARG A 177 1.91 -3.87 9.00
CA ARG A 177 2.22 -5.32 9.03
C ARG A 177 2.79 -5.82 7.71
N ILE A 178 2.25 -5.35 6.58
CA ILE A 178 2.76 -5.71 5.25
C ILE A 178 4.19 -5.17 5.07
N TRP A 179 4.40 -3.89 5.38
CA TRP A 179 5.68 -3.21 5.15
C TRP A 179 6.78 -3.68 6.09
N SER A 180 6.51 -3.78 7.39
CA SER A 180 7.46 -4.30 8.39
C SER A 180 7.89 -5.74 8.08
N ALA A 181 6.94 -6.62 7.68
CA ALA A 181 7.27 -7.98 7.28
C ALA A 181 8.15 -8.03 6.02
N ARG A 182 7.87 -7.17 5.02
CA ARG A 182 8.70 -7.06 3.82
C ARG A 182 10.09 -6.53 4.13
N LEU A 183 10.22 -5.50 4.97
CA LEU A 183 11.51 -4.95 5.42
C LEU A 183 12.34 -5.99 6.16
N LYS A 184 11.74 -6.72 7.11
CA LYS A 184 12.40 -7.80 7.84
C LYS A 184 12.96 -8.87 6.90
N LYS A 185 12.17 -9.28 5.90
CA LYS A 185 12.63 -10.23 4.88
C LYS A 185 13.81 -9.70 4.08
N LEU A 186 13.77 -8.43 3.65
CA LEU A 186 14.87 -7.80 2.91
C LEU A 186 16.16 -7.75 3.74
N ASP A 187 16.06 -7.51 5.03
CA ASP A 187 17.22 -7.48 5.92
C ASP A 187 17.80 -8.87 6.18
N ASP A 188 16.95 -9.89 6.32
CA ASP A 188 17.38 -11.28 6.46
C ASP A 188 18.08 -11.77 5.17
N ASP A 189 17.55 -11.43 3.99
CA ASP A 189 18.17 -11.75 2.70
C ASP A 189 19.54 -11.07 2.53
N LYS A 190 19.68 -9.81 2.97
CA LYS A 190 20.95 -9.09 2.97
C LYS A 190 21.98 -9.75 3.90
N LYS A 191 21.56 -10.14 5.11
CA LYS A 191 22.44 -10.83 6.07
C LYS A 191 22.92 -12.17 5.54
N GLN A 192 22.05 -12.94 4.89
CA GLN A 192 22.42 -14.22 4.28
C GLN A 192 23.45 -14.06 3.15
N LYS A 193 23.25 -13.07 2.26
CA LYS A 193 24.21 -12.76 1.19
C LYS A 193 25.57 -12.37 1.77
N ASN A 194 25.60 -11.46 2.74
CA ASN A 194 26.84 -11.04 3.39
C ASN A 194 27.59 -12.22 4.04
N ASN A 195 26.86 -13.16 4.65
CA ASN A 195 27.46 -14.36 5.23
C ASN A 195 28.00 -15.34 4.16
N MET A 196 27.31 -15.49 3.02
CA MET A 196 27.79 -16.27 1.88
C MET A 196 29.05 -15.65 1.27
N ASP A 197 29.07 -14.33 1.09
CA ASP A 197 30.22 -13.61 0.56
C ASP A 197 31.41 -13.70 1.52
N ALA A 198 31.20 -13.51 2.83
CA ALA A 198 32.25 -13.66 3.84
C ALA A 198 32.85 -15.08 3.89
N SER A 199 32.02 -16.12 3.72
CA SER A 199 32.51 -17.50 3.66
C SER A 199 33.27 -17.81 2.35
N ASN A 200 32.93 -17.16 1.25
CA ASN A 200 33.70 -17.24 -0.01
C ASN A 200 35.06 -16.54 0.09
N PHE A 201 35.16 -15.39 0.77
CA PHE A 201 36.45 -14.73 1.01
C PHE A 201 37.36 -15.51 1.98
N GLY A 202 36.79 -16.19 2.98
CA GLY A 202 37.54 -17.07 3.88
C GLY A 202 38.17 -18.30 3.19
N ASN A 203 37.62 -18.70 2.04
CA ASN A 203 38.12 -19.84 1.26
C ASN A 203 39.16 -19.46 0.20
N GLN A 204 39.31 -18.17 -0.12
CA GLN A 204 40.44 -17.63 -0.87
C GLN A 204 41.62 -17.36 0.08
N ARG A 205 42.16 -18.41 0.70
CA ARG A 205 43.47 -18.31 1.33
C ARG A 205 44.48 -17.94 0.26
N ILE A 206 45.10 -16.78 0.43
CA ILE A 206 46.20 -16.22 -0.36
C ILE A 206 47.20 -17.33 -0.65
N GLU A 207 47.28 -17.80 -1.90
CA GLU A 207 48.47 -18.51 -2.37
C GLU A 207 49.63 -17.52 -2.21
N SER A 208 50.51 -17.78 -1.23
CA SER A 208 51.70 -16.98 -1.04
C SER A 208 52.50 -17.03 -2.33
N ILE A 209 52.62 -15.90 -3.02
CA ILE A 209 53.62 -15.73 -4.07
C ILE A 209 54.97 -15.87 -3.37
N GLY A 210 55.63 -17.00 -3.66
CA GLY A 210 56.73 -17.53 -2.88
C GLY A 210 58.02 -16.71 -2.94
N THR A 211 58.86 -17.05 -1.97
CA THR A 211 60.34 -17.16 -1.97
C THR A 211 61.17 -16.01 -2.50
#